data_AF-A0AAJ1PB66-F1
#
_entry.id   AF-A0AAJ1PB66-F1
#
_cell.length_a   1.000
_cell.length_b   1.000
_cell.length_c   1.000
_cell.angle_alpha   90.00
_cell.angle_beta   90.00
_cell.angle_gamma   90.00
#
_symmetry.space_group_name_H-M   'P 1'
#
loop_
_entity.id
_entity.type
_entity.pdbx_description
1 polymer ?
#
loop_
_entity_poly.entity_id
_entity_poly.type
_entity_poly.pdbx_seq_one_letter_code
_entity_poly.pdbx_strand_id
1 'polypeptide(L)'
;MAYTIPGFLKTLTEWVVSVSRWFDGWDVTLLVPALIILTVIAGVTGRAAVGPRLWMQLVWGTVTVIFGLIEVAIIWTIIARYLPVADMGTLIQNMLQRKPLLVTE
;
A
#
# COMPACT_ATOMS: atom_id res chain seq x y z
N MET A 1 23.00 12.73 10.08
CA MET A 1 21.57 12.63 9.72
C MET A 1 21.28 11.68 8.55
N ALA A 2 22.25 10.91 8.02
CA ALA A 2 22.03 10.01 6.87
C ALA A 2 21.55 8.58 7.24
N TYR A 3 21.53 8.21 8.53
CA TYR A 3 21.14 6.87 9.00
C TYR A 3 19.65 6.75 9.40
N THR A 4 18.94 7.88 9.52
CA THR A 4 17.55 7.90 10.02
C THR A 4 16.53 7.57 8.93
N ILE A 5 16.76 8.03 7.70
CA ILE A 5 15.85 7.80 6.57
C ILE A 5 15.79 6.30 6.19
N PRO A 6 16.92 5.56 6.07
CA PRO A 6 16.88 4.13 5.79
C PRO A 6 16.17 3.34 6.90
N GLY A 7 16.39 3.72 8.17
CA GLY A 7 15.74 3.09 9.32
C GLY A 7 14.23 3.32 9.32
N PHE A 8 13.79 4.56 9.10
CA PHE A 8 12.37 4.90 9.03
C PHE A 8 11.65 4.20 7.87
N LEU A 9 12.25 4.20 6.67
CA LEU A 9 11.68 3.51 5.51
C LEU A 9 11.57 1.99 5.75
N LYS A 10 12.56 1.39 6.41
CA LYS A 10 12.51 -0.02 6.81
C LYS A 10 11.34 -0.29 7.75
N THR A 11 11.16 0.52 8.79
CA THR A 11 10.03 0.38 9.73
C THR A 11 8.68 0.56 9.03
N LEU A 12 8.56 1.53 8.12
CA LEU A 12 7.35 1.71 7.32
C LEU A 12 7.08 0.48 6.43
N THR A 13 8.13 -0.08 5.80
CA THR A 13 8.00 -1.25 4.94
C THR A 13 7.56 -2.48 5.74
N GLU A 14 8.17 -2.72 6.90
CA GLU A 14 7.79 -3.79 7.82
C GLU A 14 6.35 -3.62 8.31
N TRP A 15 5.94 -2.39 8.61
CA TRP A 15 4.56 -2.08 8.97
C TRP A 15 3.59 -2.37 7.82
N VAL A 16 3.87 -1.89 6.60
CA VAL A 16 3.03 -2.15 5.42
C VAL A 16 2.88 -3.65 5.16
N VAL A 17 3.98 -4.40 5.22
CA VAL A 17 3.98 -5.86 5.03
C VAL A 17 3.21 -6.58 6.16
N SER A 18 3.33 -6.10 7.40
CA SER A 18 2.58 -6.66 8.53
C SER A 18 1.07 -6.46 8.36
N VAL A 19 0.65 -5.25 7.97
CA VAL A 19 -0.76 -4.92 7.77
C VAL A 19 -1.33 -5.59 6.52
N SER A 20 -0.55 -5.72 5.43
CA SER A 20 -0.99 -6.41 4.22
C SER A 20 -1.34 -7.88 4.49
N ARG A 21 -0.62 -8.55 5.40
CA ARG A 21 -0.92 -9.93 5.79
C ARG A 21 -2.30 -10.11 6.40
N TRP A 22 -2.88 -9.07 7.00
CA TRP A 22 -4.24 -9.14 7.52
C TRP A 22 -5.28 -9.28 6.41
N PHE A 23 -4.91 -8.88 5.19
CA PHE A 23 -5.73 -8.95 3.99
C PHE A 23 -5.37 -10.14 3.07
N ASP A 24 -4.36 -10.95 3.43
CA ASP A 24 -3.91 -12.09 2.60
C ASP A 24 -5.01 -13.11 2.34
N GLY A 25 -5.95 -13.30 3.28
CA GLY A 25 -7.09 -14.21 3.13
C GLY A 25 -8.26 -13.66 2.31
N TRP A 26 -8.24 -12.38 1.93
CA TRP A 26 -9.36 -11.74 1.22
C TRP A 26 -9.16 -11.84 -0.28
N ASP A 27 -10.18 -12.20 -1.06
CA ASP A 27 -10.08 -12.22 -2.51
C ASP A 27 -10.00 -10.80 -3.11
N VAL A 28 -9.40 -10.63 -4.28
CA VAL A 28 -9.31 -9.34 -4.99
C VAL A 28 -10.69 -8.79 -5.31
N THR A 29 -11.65 -9.66 -5.59
CA THR A 29 -13.07 -9.31 -5.78
C THR A 29 -13.71 -8.66 -4.56
N LEU A 30 -13.14 -8.88 -3.36
CA LEU A 30 -13.52 -8.23 -2.10
C LEU A 30 -12.64 -7.01 -1.79
N LEU A 31 -11.34 -7.08 -2.08
CA LEU A 31 -10.40 -5.99 -1.80
C LEU A 31 -10.67 -4.74 -2.64
N VAL A 32 -11.03 -4.89 -3.91
CA VAL A 32 -11.30 -3.76 -4.81
C VAL A 32 -12.53 -2.96 -4.36
N PRO A 33 -13.70 -3.57 -4.10
CA PRO A 33 -14.84 -2.85 -3.54
C PRO A 33 -14.56 -2.24 -2.16
N ALA A 34 -13.85 -2.97 -1.28
CA ALA A 34 -13.48 -2.46 0.04
C ALA A 34 -12.59 -1.21 -0.07
N LEU A 35 -11.63 -1.20 -1.01
CA LEU A 35 -10.80 -0.04 -1.29
C LEU A 35 -11.64 1.15 -1.75
N ILE A 36 -12.56 0.96 -2.69
CA ILE A 36 -13.42 2.04 -3.20
C ILE A 36 -14.26 2.65 -2.06
N ILE A 37 -14.89 1.80 -1.23
CA ILE A 37 -15.68 2.27 -0.08
C ILE A 37 -14.80 3.04 0.89
N LEU A 38 -13.61 2.53 1.19
CA LEU A 38 -12.65 3.16 2.08
C LEU A 38 -12.22 4.54 1.54
N THR A 39 -11.97 4.66 0.23
CA THR A 39 -11.65 5.95 -0.42
C THR A 39 -12.77 6.95 -0.33
N VAL A 40 -14.01 6.50 -0.52
CA VAL A 40 -15.17 7.39 -0.38
C VAL A 40 -15.28 7.89 1.06
N ILE A 41 -15.12 7.01 2.05
CA ILE A 41 -15.16 7.38 3.47
C ILE A 41 -14.01 8.33 3.82
N ALA A 42 -12.78 8.02 3.38
CA ALA A 42 -11.61 8.86 3.57
C ALA A 42 -11.78 10.25 2.94
N GLY A 43 -12.43 10.32 1.78
CA GLY A 43 -12.78 11.59 1.13
C GLY A 43 -13.79 12.40 1.95
N VAL A 44 -14.82 11.76 2.50
CA VAL A 44 -15.83 12.41 3.36
C VAL A 44 -15.19 12.88 4.67
N THR A 45 -14.32 12.08 5.30
CA THR A 45 -13.64 12.45 6.54
C THR A 45 -12.59 13.53 6.31
N GLY A 46 -11.91 13.51 5.16
CA GLY A 46 -10.97 14.55 4.75
C GLY A 46 -11.67 15.90 4.60
N ARG A 47 -12.89 15.91 4.04
CA ARG A 47 -13.73 17.11 4.00
C ARG A 47 -14.15 17.58 5.39
N ALA A 48 -14.46 16.66 6.31
CA ALA A 48 -14.76 16.99 7.70
C ALA A 48 -13.54 17.54 8.46
N ALA A 49 -12.32 17.15 8.06
CA ALA A 49 -11.07 17.65 8.62
C ALA A 49 -10.73 19.09 8.23
N VAL A 50 -11.38 19.68 7.23
CA VAL A 50 -11.22 21.10 6.82
C VAL A 50 -12.17 22.03 7.61
N GLY A 51 -12.87 21.52 8.62
CA GLY A 51 -13.81 22.29 9.43
C GLY A 51 -13.15 23.45 10.22
N PRO A 52 -13.92 24.47 10.64
CA PRO A 52 -13.39 25.70 11.23
C PRO A 52 -12.82 25.56 12.66
N ARG A 53 -12.95 24.40 13.31
CA ARG A 53 -12.55 24.17 14.71
C ARG A 53 -11.35 23.23 14.78
N LEU A 54 -10.26 23.65 15.41
CA LEU A 54 -8.99 22.89 15.50
C LEU A 54 -9.17 21.44 16.02
N TRP A 55 -9.97 21.24 17.07
CA TRP A 55 -10.25 19.90 17.59
C TRP A 55 -10.95 18.98 16.59
N MET A 56 -11.85 19.53 15.78
CA MET A 56 -12.54 18.82 14.71
C MET A 56 -11.53 18.43 13.62
N GLN A 57 -10.63 19.35 13.25
CA GLN A 57 -9.57 19.08 12.27
C GLN A 57 -8.62 17.98 12.74
N LEU A 58 -8.23 17.99 14.03
CA LEU A 58 -7.35 16.97 14.59
C LEU A 58 -8.02 15.59 14.58
N VAL A 59 -9.26 15.49 15.08
CA VAL A 59 -9.99 14.21 15.13
C VAL A 59 -10.22 13.65 13.73
N TRP A 60 -10.82 14.44 12.83
CA TRP A 60 -11.12 13.97 11.47
C TRP A 60 -9.87 13.84 10.60
N GLY A 61 -8.84 14.65 10.85
CA GLY A 61 -7.54 14.53 10.21
C GLY A 61 -6.87 13.21 10.55
N THR A 62 -6.83 12.84 11.84
CA THR A 62 -6.30 11.54 12.26
C THR A 62 -7.09 10.38 11.65
N VAL A 63 -8.43 10.45 11.65
CA VAL A 63 -9.28 9.43 11.02
C VAL A 63 -8.96 9.27 9.52
N THR A 64 -8.79 10.38 8.82
CA THR A 64 -8.45 10.38 7.38
C THR A 64 -7.07 9.77 7.12
N VAL A 65 -6.08 10.09 7.97
CA VAL A 65 -4.74 9.51 7.88
C VAL A 65 -4.78 8.00 8.13
N ILE A 66 -5.55 7.53 9.12
CA ILE A 66 -5.70 6.09 9.39
C ILE A 66 -6.32 5.38 8.18
N PHE A 67 -7.37 5.95 7.57
CA PHE A 67 -7.96 5.36 6.38
C PHE A 67 -6.97 5.33 5.20
N GLY A 68 -6.25 6.42 4.94
CA GLY A 68 -5.22 6.44 3.90
C GLY A 68 -4.11 5.40 4.12
N LEU A 69 -3.70 5.18 5.37
CA LEU A 69 -2.72 4.14 5.71
C LEU A 69 -3.26 2.73 5.43
N ILE A 70 -4.54 2.47 5.71
CA ILE A 70 -5.19 1.20 5.39
C ILE A 70 -5.31 1.02 3.87
N GLU A 71 -5.67 2.07 3.12
CA GLU A 71 -5.70 2.03 1.66
C GLU A 71 -4.35 1.64 1.06
N VAL A 72 -3.27 2.24 1.54
CA VAL A 72 -1.90 1.92 1.11
C VAL A 72 -1.60 0.44 1.34
N ALA A 73 -2.00 -0.12 2.49
CA ALA A 73 -1.80 -1.54 2.77
C ALA A 73 -2.64 -2.46 1.86
N ILE A 74 -3.90 -2.10 1.56
CA ILE A 74 -4.76 -2.85 0.63
C ILE A 74 -4.19 -2.80 -0.79
N ILE A 75 -3.78 -1.62 -1.27
CA ILE A 75 -3.15 -1.43 -2.58
C ILE A 75 -1.88 -2.27 -2.67
N TRP A 76 -1.03 -2.26 -1.63
CA TRP A 76 0.15 -3.10 -1.57
C TRP A 76 -0.19 -4.59 -1.64
N THR A 77 -1.23 -5.04 -0.93
CA THR A 77 -1.71 -6.44 -0.95
C THR A 77 -2.12 -6.85 -2.36
N ILE A 78 -2.83 -5.99 -3.08
CA ILE A 78 -3.24 -6.22 -4.48
C ILE A 78 -1.99 -6.29 -5.37
N ILE A 79 -1.11 -5.28 -5.29
CA ILE A 79 0.11 -5.22 -6.09
C ILE A 79 0.98 -6.46 -5.86
N ALA A 80 1.20 -6.87 -4.61
CA ALA A 80 2.04 -8.01 -4.27
C ALA A 80 1.52 -9.35 -4.84
N ARG A 81 0.22 -9.44 -5.15
CA ARG A 81 -0.38 -10.62 -5.80
C ARG A 81 -0.23 -10.63 -7.31
N TYR A 82 -0.18 -9.45 -7.95
CA TYR A 82 -0.09 -9.32 -9.41
C TYR A 82 1.32 -9.00 -9.91
N LEU A 83 2.16 -8.37 -9.11
CA LEU A 83 3.59 -8.20 -9.34
C LEU A 83 4.31 -9.38 -8.71
N PRO A 84 4.83 -10.34 -9.51
CA PRO A 84 5.80 -11.30 -9.00
C PRO A 84 7.13 -10.57 -8.79
N VAL A 85 7.26 -9.86 -7.66
CA VAL A 85 8.51 -9.18 -7.26
C VAL A 85 9.66 -10.20 -7.14
N ALA A 86 9.32 -11.46 -6.81
CA ALA A 86 10.25 -12.59 -6.82
C ALA A 86 10.84 -12.87 -8.22
N ASP A 87 10.06 -12.70 -9.29
CA ASP A 87 10.51 -12.92 -10.66
C ASP A 87 11.18 -11.69 -11.29
N MET A 88 11.09 -10.52 -10.66
CA MET A 88 11.83 -9.35 -11.14
C MET A 88 13.34 -9.54 -10.97
N GLY A 89 13.77 -10.22 -9.91
CA GLY A 89 15.19 -10.57 -9.73
C GLY A 89 15.70 -11.47 -10.85
N THR A 90 14.93 -12.51 -11.22
CA THR A 90 15.27 -13.42 -12.31
C THR A 90 15.13 -12.77 -13.68
N LEU A 91 14.11 -11.93 -13.91
CA LEU A 91 13.94 -11.14 -15.14
C LEU A 91 15.07 -10.12 -15.34
N ILE A 92 15.45 -9.38 -14.29
CA ILE A 92 16.56 -8.42 -14.34
C ILE A 92 17.88 -9.17 -14.55
N GLN A 93 18.10 -10.29 -13.87
CA GLN A 93 19.27 -11.15 -14.11
C GLN A 93 19.31 -11.67 -15.54
N ASN A 94 18.19 -12.14 -16.10
CA ASN A 94 18.11 -12.63 -17.47
C ASN A 94 18.34 -11.51 -18.49
N MET A 95 17.82 -10.30 -18.24
CA MET A 95 18.08 -9.11 -19.09
C MET A 95 19.53 -8.63 -19.00
N LEU A 96 20.12 -8.59 -17.79
CA LEU A 96 21.53 -8.25 -17.58
C LEU A 96 22.47 -9.29 -18.21
N GLN A 97 22.07 -10.56 -18.22
CA GLN A 97 22.79 -11.65 -18.86
C GLN A 97 22.53 -11.77 -20.37
N ARG A 98 21.73 -10.86 -20.99
CA ARG A 98 21.28 -10.93 -22.39
C ARG A 98 20.75 -12.31 -22.80
N LYS A 99 20.07 -13.01 -21.88
CA LYS A 99 19.38 -14.26 -22.23
C LYS A 99 18.04 -13.94 -22.89
N PRO A 100 17.64 -14.69 -23.94
CA PRO A 100 16.38 -14.44 -24.62
C PRO A 100 15.19 -14.69 -23.68
N LEU A 101 14.22 -13.79 -23.70
CA LEU A 101 12.99 -13.78 -22.89
C LEU A 101 11.95 -14.84 -23.33
N LEU A 102 12.38 -16.00 -23.83
CA LEU A 102 11.49 -17.03 -24.37
C LEU A 102 11.49 -18.26 -23.46
N VAL A 103 10.44 -18.36 -22.64
CA VAL A 103 9.90 -19.67 -22.26
C VAL A 103 8.95 -20.06 -23.40
N THR A 104 9.44 -20.91 -24.29
CA THR A 104 8.61 -21.74 -25.16
C THR A 104 8.24 -22.98 -24.35
N GLU A 105 6.94 -23.17 -24.11
CA GLU A 105 6.27 -24.46 -24.22
C GLU A 105 4.79 -24.23 -24.52
#